data_AF-A0A0P0M4C2-F1
#
_entry.id   AF-A0A0P0M4C2-F1
#
_cell.length_a   1.000
_cell.length_b   1.000
_cell.length_c   1.000
_cell.angle_alpha   90.00
_cell.angle_beta   90.00
_cell.angle_gamma   90.00
#
_symmetry.space_group_name_H-M   'P 1'
#
loop_
_entity.id
_entity.type
_entity.pdbx_description
1 polymer ?
#
loop_
_entity_poly.entity_id
_entity_poly.type
_entity_poly.pdbx_seq_one_letter_code
_entity_poly.pdbx_strand_id
1 'polypeptide(L)'
;MERERLRNCSKEINSTYRQSKTTQLNLRQFIESRKTKDITFSDITGEFAESFKIFLKKELRRRNGHMNHCVCWPNRLIYIAVDRKVLWPNPIKDTAYEKKEAPKLKHISRSELKRMTEIPMPDLMMELVRRVFILPR
;
A
#
# COMPACT_ATOMS: atom_id res chain seq x y z
N MET A 1 15.49 2.55 -12.45
CA MET A 1 16.18 3.26 -11.34
C MET A 1 15.50 3.10 -9.98
N GLU A 2 14.37 3.75 -9.63
CA GLU A 2 13.83 3.69 -8.24
C GLU A 2 13.35 2.28 -7.81
N ARG A 3 12.69 1.55 -8.72
CA ARG A 3 12.30 0.15 -8.47
C ARG A 3 13.51 -0.76 -8.19
N GLU A 4 14.61 -0.50 -8.89
CA GLU A 4 15.83 -1.29 -8.79
C GLU A 4 16.59 -0.98 -7.50
N ARG A 5 16.59 0.30 -7.09
CA ARG A 5 17.01 0.70 -5.75
C ARG A 5 16.19 -0.01 -4.67
N LEU A 6 14.86 -0.04 -4.77
CA LEU A 6 14.01 -0.78 -3.83
C LEU A 6 14.25 -2.29 -3.87
N ARG A 7 14.50 -2.86 -5.06
CA ARG A 7 14.88 -4.27 -5.20
C ARG A 7 16.16 -4.56 -4.43
N ASN A 8 17.16 -3.69 -4.53
CA ASN A 8 18.42 -3.83 -3.81
C ASN A 8 18.22 -3.68 -2.29
N CYS A 9 17.48 -2.68 -1.81
CA CYS A 9 17.14 -2.54 -0.39
C CYS A 9 16.31 -3.73 0.15
N SER A 10 15.51 -4.38 -0.69
CA SER A 10 14.67 -5.50 -0.24
C SER A 10 15.40 -6.80 0.02
N LYS A 11 16.65 -6.92 -0.46
CA LYS A 11 17.53 -8.05 -0.10
C LYS A 11 17.78 -8.11 1.41
N GLU A 12 17.69 -6.96 2.09
CA GLU A 12 17.83 -6.82 3.54
C GLU A 12 16.46 -6.83 4.26
N ILE A 13 15.38 -6.36 3.60
CA ILE A 13 14.03 -6.25 4.17
C ILE A 13 12.97 -6.78 3.18
N ASN A 14 12.48 -8.01 3.40
CA ASN A 14 11.66 -8.77 2.45
C ASN A 14 10.22 -8.27 2.17
N SER A 15 9.70 -7.28 2.92
CA SER A 15 8.28 -6.87 2.84
C SER A 15 8.00 -5.68 1.91
N THR A 16 8.91 -4.70 1.83
CA THR A 16 8.69 -3.42 1.15
C THR A 16 8.61 -3.57 -0.37
N TYR A 17 9.44 -4.43 -0.98
CA TYR A 17 9.46 -4.59 -2.44
C TYR A 17 8.21 -5.26 -3.00
N ARG A 18 7.60 -6.20 -2.26
CA ARG A 18 6.36 -6.87 -2.69
C ARG A 18 5.21 -5.86 -2.79
N GLN A 19 5.08 -4.99 -1.80
CA GLN A 19 4.04 -3.94 -1.79
C GLN A 19 4.24 -2.93 -2.93
N SER A 20 5.48 -2.49 -3.19
CA SER A 20 5.79 -1.62 -4.33
C SER A 20 5.45 -2.26 -5.67
N LYS A 21 5.72 -3.56 -5.84
CA LYS A 21 5.38 -4.29 -7.08
C LYS A 21 3.87 -4.29 -7.33
N THR A 22 3.07 -4.55 -6.31
CA THR A 22 1.60 -4.55 -6.42
C THR A 22 1.07 -3.17 -6.76
N THR A 23 1.56 -2.12 -6.10
CA THR A 23 1.11 -0.76 -6.40
C THR A 23 1.53 -0.30 -7.80
N GLN A 24 2.73 -0.67 -8.26
CA GLN A 24 3.16 -0.40 -9.63
C GLN A 24 2.29 -1.15 -10.66
N LEU A 25 1.88 -2.38 -10.36
CA LEU A 25 0.95 -3.12 -11.23
C LEU A 25 -0.40 -2.42 -11.33
N ASN A 26 -0.96 -1.95 -10.21
CA ASN A 26 -2.22 -1.20 -10.21
C ASN A 26 -2.11 0.07 -11.07
N LEU A 27 -1.00 0.80 -10.97
CA LEU A 27 -0.73 1.99 -11.80
C LEU A 27 -0.64 1.63 -13.28
N ARG A 28 0.05 0.55 -13.62
CA ARG A 28 0.16 0.06 -15.00
C ARG A 28 -1.21 -0.33 -15.58
N GLN A 29 -2.01 -1.07 -14.82
CA GLN A 29 -3.36 -1.46 -15.23
C GLN A 29 -4.26 -0.25 -15.47
N PHE A 30 -4.11 0.82 -14.67
CA PHE A 30 -4.82 2.06 -14.89
C PHE A 30 -4.43 2.74 -16.20
N ILE A 31 -3.14 2.81 -16.53
CA ILE A 31 -2.67 3.37 -17.80
C ILE A 31 -3.17 2.51 -18.97
N GLU A 32 -3.06 1.19 -18.86
CA GLU A 32 -3.57 0.24 -19.86
C GLU A 32 -5.09 0.37 -20.06
N SER A 33 -5.85 0.66 -19.01
CA SER A 33 -7.31 0.90 -19.10
C SER A 33 -7.67 2.14 -19.92
N ARG A 34 -6.74 3.10 -20.05
CA ARG A 34 -6.87 4.29 -20.92
C ARG A 34 -6.43 4.00 -22.36
N LYS A 35 -6.23 2.72 -22.73
CA LYS A 35 -5.76 2.27 -24.06
C LYS A 35 -4.41 2.86 -24.47
N THR A 36 -3.60 3.27 -23.50
CA THR A 36 -2.25 3.80 -23.73
C THR A 36 -1.22 2.89 -23.06
N LYS A 37 -0.02 2.81 -23.62
CA LYS A 37 1.10 2.05 -23.04
C LYS A 37 1.88 2.87 -22.01
N ASP A 38 1.81 4.18 -22.13
CA ASP A 38 2.48 5.13 -21.26
C ASP A 38 1.63 6.40 -21.13
N ILE A 39 1.89 7.19 -20.11
CA ILE A 39 1.21 8.46 -19.87
C ILE A 39 2.19 9.61 -20.08
N THR A 40 1.78 10.67 -20.78
CA THR A 40 2.64 11.85 -20.91
C THR A 40 2.65 12.63 -19.61
N PHE A 41 3.74 13.33 -19.32
CA PHE A 41 3.83 14.18 -18.13
C PHE A 41 2.73 15.27 -18.10
N SER A 42 2.29 15.76 -19.26
CA SER A 42 1.19 16.72 -19.40
C SER A 42 -0.16 16.17 -18.97
N ASP A 43 -0.38 14.86 -19.10
CA ASP A 43 -1.63 14.19 -18.71
C ASP A 43 -1.68 13.88 -17.20
N ILE A 44 -0.56 14.03 -16.49
CA ILE A 44 -0.50 13.90 -15.03
C ILE A 44 -0.99 15.21 -14.44
N THR A 45 -2.31 15.37 -14.35
CA THR A 45 -2.97 16.55 -13.75
C THR A 45 -3.52 16.23 -12.36
N GLY A 46 -4.12 17.20 -11.66
CA GLY A 46 -4.83 16.91 -10.41
C GLY A 46 -5.95 15.87 -10.60
N GLU A 47 -6.59 15.84 -11.77
CA GLU A 47 -7.63 14.87 -12.13
C GLU A 47 -7.10 13.44 -12.30
N PHE A 48 -5.81 13.30 -12.61
CA PHE A 48 -5.17 11.98 -12.73
C PHE A 48 -5.30 11.19 -11.43
N ALA A 49 -4.99 11.83 -10.30
CA ALA A 49 -4.99 11.14 -9.01
C ALA A 49 -6.41 10.74 -8.59
N GLU A 50 -7.39 11.60 -8.85
CA GLU A 50 -8.79 11.31 -8.55
C GLU A 50 -9.35 10.20 -9.45
N SER A 51 -9.07 10.26 -10.75
CA SER A 51 -9.39 9.19 -11.71
C SER A 51 -8.76 7.85 -11.30
N PHE A 52 -7.52 7.88 -10.82
CA PHE A 52 -6.82 6.69 -10.36
C PHE A 52 -7.47 6.10 -9.09
N LYS A 53 -7.90 6.92 -8.13
CA LYS A 53 -8.67 6.45 -6.97
C LYS A 53 -9.98 5.80 -7.39
N ILE A 54 -10.71 6.42 -8.32
CA ILE A 54 -11.98 5.87 -8.84
C ILE A 54 -11.73 4.50 -9.47
N PHE A 55 -10.67 4.35 -10.27
CA PHE A 55 -10.28 3.08 -10.86
C PHE A 55 -9.94 2.02 -9.80
N LEU A 56 -9.14 2.37 -8.78
CA LEU A 56 -8.79 1.47 -7.69
C LEU A 56 -10.03 0.94 -6.94
N LYS A 57 -11.06 1.80 -6.79
CA LYS A 57 -12.30 1.47 -6.10
C LYS A 57 -13.26 0.64 -6.96
N LYS A 58 -13.48 1.04 -8.22
CA LYS A 58 -14.44 0.40 -9.13
C LYS A 58 -13.91 -0.91 -9.72
N GLU A 59 -12.72 -0.87 -10.32
CA GLU A 59 -12.19 -2.00 -11.09
C GLU A 59 -11.44 -2.99 -10.20
N LEU A 60 -10.58 -2.49 -9.32
CA LEU A 60 -9.73 -3.33 -8.48
C LEU A 60 -10.33 -3.64 -7.10
N ARG A 61 -11.52 -3.11 -6.79
CA ARG A 61 -12.27 -3.30 -5.53
C ARG A 61 -11.37 -3.20 -4.29
N ARG A 62 -10.42 -2.26 -4.31
CA ARG A 62 -9.43 -2.11 -3.22
C ARG A 62 -10.09 -1.48 -1.99
N ARG A 63 -9.71 -1.95 -0.79
CA ARG A 63 -10.14 -1.35 0.48
C ARG A 63 -9.49 0.03 0.66
N ASN A 64 -10.20 0.95 1.32
CA ASN A 64 -9.73 2.33 1.57
C ASN A 64 -8.33 2.36 2.22
N GLY A 65 -8.06 1.47 3.17
CA GLY A 65 -6.75 1.36 3.81
C GLY A 65 -5.57 1.06 2.87
N HIS A 66 -5.83 0.45 1.71
CA HIS A 66 -4.82 0.16 0.69
C HIS A 66 -4.77 1.20 -0.44
N MET A 67 -5.81 2.05 -0.57
CA MET A 67 -5.85 3.11 -1.58
C MET A 67 -4.75 4.16 -1.35
N ASN A 68 -4.55 4.60 -0.10
CA ASN A 68 -3.52 5.60 0.21
C ASN A 68 -2.11 5.09 -0.11
N HIS A 69 -1.83 3.81 0.12
CA HIS A 69 -0.57 3.20 -0.33
C HIS A 69 -0.45 3.22 -1.86
N CYS A 70 -1.56 2.95 -2.55
CA CYS A 70 -1.59 2.99 -4.00
C CYS A 70 -1.34 4.39 -4.58
N VAL A 71 -1.90 5.43 -3.97
CA VAL A 71 -1.75 6.84 -4.40
C VAL A 71 -0.41 7.43 -3.97
N CYS A 72 0.14 7.02 -2.82
CA CYS A 72 1.44 7.48 -2.34
C CYS A 72 2.58 7.12 -3.29
N TRP A 73 2.48 5.99 -3.99
CA TRP A 73 3.52 5.53 -4.90
C TRP A 73 3.70 6.43 -6.15
N PRO A 74 2.65 6.74 -6.94
CA PRO A 74 2.72 7.76 -7.98
C PRO A 74 3.24 9.11 -7.46
N ASN A 75 2.80 9.54 -6.27
CA ASN A 75 3.28 10.79 -5.68
C ASN A 75 4.79 10.77 -5.42
N ARG A 76 5.33 9.65 -4.91
CA ARG A 76 6.79 9.47 -4.77
C ARG A 76 7.51 9.54 -6.11
N LEU A 77 6.96 8.95 -7.17
CA LEU A 77 7.55 9.01 -8.51
C LEU A 77 7.57 10.44 -9.05
N ILE A 78 6.49 11.20 -8.84
CA ILE A 78 6.37 12.59 -9.27
C ILE A 78 7.31 13.49 -8.48
N TYR A 79 7.46 13.30 -7.16
CA TYR A 79 8.48 14.00 -6.39
C TYR A 79 9.90 13.74 -6.89
N ILE A 80 10.22 12.50 -7.27
CA ILE A 80 11.53 12.19 -7.89
C ILE A 80 11.68 12.88 -9.25
N ALA A 81 10.61 12.96 -10.05
CA ALA A 81 10.65 13.66 -11.34
C ALA A 81 10.84 15.17 -11.15
N VAL A 82 10.22 15.75 -10.12
CA VAL A 82 10.38 17.15 -9.71
C VAL A 82 11.79 17.45 -9.24
N ASP A 83 12.34 16.61 -8.37
CA ASP A 83 13.73 16.72 -7.89
C ASP A 83 14.74 16.69 -9.05
N ARG A 84 14.45 15.88 -10.07
CA ARG A 84 15.24 15.80 -11.31
C ARG A 84 14.94 16.88 -12.34
N LYS A 85 14.07 17.84 -12.03
CA LYS A 85 13.63 18.93 -12.93
C LYS A 85 13.01 18.45 -14.24
N VAL A 86 12.47 17.23 -14.26
CA VAL A 86 11.72 16.68 -15.42
C VAL A 86 10.30 17.27 -15.46
N LEU A 87 9.76 17.62 -14.30
CA LEU A 87 8.39 18.09 -14.13
C LEU A 87 8.35 19.16 -13.03
N TRP A 88 7.73 20.31 -13.29
CA TRP A 88 7.56 21.38 -12.31
C TRP A 88 6.31 22.20 -12.67
N PRO A 89 5.36 22.45 -11.75
CA PRO A 89 5.28 22.00 -10.35
C PRO A 89 4.74 20.54 -10.20
N ASN A 90 4.64 20.02 -8.97
CA ASN A 90 3.97 18.72 -8.71
C ASN A 90 2.43 18.87 -8.88
N PRO A 91 1.81 18.25 -9.90
CA PRO A 91 0.41 18.41 -10.25
C PRO A 91 -0.57 17.67 -9.32
N ILE A 92 -0.07 16.76 -8.47
CA ILE A 92 -0.92 15.97 -7.56
C ILE A 92 -0.64 16.25 -6.08
N LYS A 93 0.09 17.33 -5.78
CA LYS A 93 0.48 17.71 -4.43
C LYS A 93 -0.73 17.87 -3.49
N ASP A 94 -1.82 18.45 -4.01
CA ASP A 94 -3.02 18.79 -3.24
C ASP A 94 -4.08 17.68 -3.26
N THR A 95 -3.77 16.50 -3.79
CA THR A 95 -4.70 15.37 -3.75
C THR A 95 -4.88 14.91 -2.30
N ALA A 96 -6.08 15.11 -1.76
CA ALA A 96 -6.44 14.64 -0.43
C ALA A 96 -6.39 13.10 -0.35
N TYR A 97 -5.79 12.58 0.72
CA TYR A 97 -5.81 11.15 1.02
C TYR A 97 -7.16 10.73 1.59
N GLU A 98 -7.55 9.48 1.35
CA GLU A 98 -8.77 8.91 1.92
C GLU A 98 -8.63 8.79 3.45
N LYS A 99 -9.69 9.16 4.19
CA LYS A 99 -9.72 8.94 5.63
C LYS A 99 -9.66 7.44 5.89
N LYS A 100 -8.60 7.00 6.55
CA LYS A 100 -8.46 5.60 6.97
C LYS A 100 -9.44 5.34 8.10
N GLU A 101 -10.23 4.27 7.98
CA GLU A 101 -11.04 3.78 9.09
C GLU A 101 -10.14 3.51 10.30
N ALA A 102 -10.65 3.79 11.50
CA ALA A 102 -9.95 3.46 12.73
C ALA A 102 -9.59 1.95 12.73
N PRO A 103 -8.37 1.58 13.15
CA PRO A 103 -7.99 0.19 13.26
C PRO A 103 -9.03 -0.59 14.07
N LYS A 104 -9.63 -1.62 13.46
CA LYS A 104 -10.58 -2.51 14.15
C LYS A 104 -9.91 -3.43 15.17
N LEU A 105 -8.57 -3.47 15.14
CA LEU A 105 -7.77 -4.27 16.06
C LEU A 105 -7.81 -3.63 17.45
N LYS A 106 -8.50 -4.29 18.37
CA LYS A 106 -8.41 -3.99 19.80
C LYS A 106 -7.08 -4.55 20.32
N HIS A 107 -6.46 -3.86 21.28
CA HIS A 107 -5.32 -4.42 21.99
C HIS A 107 -5.76 -5.70 22.73
N ILE A 108 -4.87 -6.67 22.84
CA ILE A 108 -5.10 -7.83 23.71
C ILE A 108 -4.76 -7.39 25.14
N SER A 109 -5.72 -7.47 26.06
CA SER A 109 -5.47 -7.15 27.47
C SER A 109 -4.66 -8.27 28.15
N ARG A 110 -4.05 -7.96 29.32
CA ARG A 110 -3.26 -8.96 30.08
C ARG A 110 -4.09 -10.17 30.51
N SER A 111 -5.36 -9.97 30.87
CA SER A 111 -6.27 -11.05 31.26
C SER A 111 -6.66 -11.92 30.07
N GLU A 112 -6.88 -11.32 28.89
CA GLU A 112 -7.12 -12.07 27.66
C GLU A 112 -5.90 -12.87 27.23
N LEU A 113 -4.70 -12.28 27.32
CA LEU A 113 -3.46 -12.99 27.03
C LEU A 113 -3.26 -14.19 27.98
N LYS A 114 -3.50 -14.01 29.29
CA LYS A 114 -3.41 -15.09 30.29
C LYS A 114 -4.40 -16.21 29.99
N ARG A 115 -5.66 -15.87 29.67
CA ARG A 115 -6.69 -16.84 29.25
C ARG A 115 -6.26 -17.60 27.99
N MET A 116 -5.71 -16.89 27.01
CA MET A 116 -5.20 -17.49 25.78
C MET A 116 -4.02 -18.44 26.04
N THR A 117 -3.16 -18.18 27.04
CA THR A 117 -2.05 -19.09 27.39
C THR A 117 -2.46 -20.30 28.23
N GLU A 118 -3.58 -20.23 28.95
CA GLU A 118 -4.06 -21.32 29.81
C GLU A 118 -4.97 -22.30 29.07
N ILE A 119 -5.83 -21.81 28.17
CA ILE A 119 -6.86 -22.60 27.51
C ILE A 119 -6.47 -22.88 26.05
N PRO A 120 -6.41 -24.14 25.59
CA PRO A 120 -6.26 -24.47 24.18
C PRO A 120 -7.40 -23.86 23.36
N MET A 121 -7.08 -23.23 22.23
CA MET A 121 -8.07 -22.59 21.38
C MET A 121 -8.78 -23.65 20.52
N PRO A 122 -10.12 -23.64 20.45
CA PRO A 122 -10.87 -24.62 19.66
C PRO A 122 -10.66 -24.46 18.15
N ASP A 123 -10.30 -23.26 17.70
CA ASP A 123 -9.94 -22.99 16.31
C ASP A 123 -8.44 -23.22 16.07
N LEU A 124 -8.11 -24.00 15.04
CA LEU A 124 -6.75 -24.39 14.71
C LEU A 124 -5.85 -23.18 14.40
N MET A 125 -6.38 -22.16 13.74
CA MET A 125 -5.62 -20.95 13.40
C MET A 125 -5.33 -20.11 14.66
N MET A 126 -6.29 -20.03 15.58
CA MET A 126 -6.09 -19.38 16.87
C MET A 126 -5.12 -20.15 17.77
N GLU A 127 -5.10 -21.49 17.72
CA GLU A 127 -4.13 -22.32 18.45
C GLU A 127 -2.70 -22.10 17.92
N LEU A 128 -2.52 -21.96 16.60
CA LEU A 128 -1.23 -21.61 16.00
C LEU A 128 -0.72 -20.25 16.49
N VAL A 129 -1.61 -19.25 16.57
CA VAL A 129 -1.26 -17.93 17.12
C VAL A 129 -0.91 -18.00 18.61
N ARG A 130 -1.71 -18.74 19.40
CA ARG A 130 -1.44 -19.00 20.82
C ARG A 130 -0.06 -19.62 21.04
N ARG A 131 0.35 -20.58 20.21
CA ARG A 131 1.68 -21.23 20.30
C ARG A 131 2.84 -20.27 20.16
N VAL A 132 2.69 -19.16 19.42
CA VAL A 132 3.71 -18.09 19.33
C VAL A 132 3.98 -17.44 20.69
N PHE A 133 2.97 -17.39 21.56
CA PHE A 133 3.08 -16.79 22.90
C PHE A 133 3.47 -17.80 24.00
N ILE A 134 3.29 -19.11 23.75
CA ILE A 134 3.56 -20.17 24.74
C ILE A 134 4.94 -20.78 24.58
N LEU A 135 5.44 -20.88 23.36
CA LEU A 135 6.78 -21.42 23.10
C LEU A 135 7.76 -20.25 23.08
N PRO A 136 8.54 -20.04 24.16
CA PRO A 136 9.67 -19.13 24.07
C PRO A 136 10.66 -19.70 23.05
N ARG A 137 11.19 -18.81 22.23
CA ARG A 137 12.24 -19.11 21.26
C ARG A 137 13.55 -19.40 21.97
#